data_AF-A0A944CQL5-F1
#
_entry.id   AF-A0A944CQL5-F1
#
_cell.length_a   1.000
_cell.length_b   1.000
_cell.length_c   1.000
_cell.angle_alpha   90.00
_cell.angle_beta   90.00
_cell.angle_gamma   90.00
#
_symmetry.space_group_name_H-M   'P 1'
#
loop_
_entity.id
_entity.type
_entity.pdbx_description
1 polymer ?
#
loop_
_entity_poly.entity_id
_entity_poly.type
_entity_poly.pdbx_seq_one_letter_code
_entity_poly.pdbx_strand_id
1 'polypeptide(L)'
;MNNFNNEIKLILQQYLEKFEAHYERLLQDNQYIEALETLMDDYSEFILNPIYEQQFNAWRDVEEKAQLIKSLQYITAQCVKQVEVIRARRLLDGQASTTGYFDNIEHCIDEEFGQCSI
;
A
#
# COMPACT_ATOMS: atom_id res chain seq x y z
N MET A 1 25.94 -2.45 -18.31
CA MET A 1 25.32 -2.47 -16.97
C MET A 1 24.43 -1.24 -16.85
N ASN A 2 23.12 -1.38 -17.14
CA ASN A 2 22.12 -0.30 -16.99
C ASN A 2 20.67 -0.84 -16.88
N ASN A 3 20.45 -2.17 -16.81
CA ASN A 3 19.10 -2.75 -16.91
C ASN A 3 18.31 -2.69 -15.59
N PHE A 4 18.97 -2.83 -14.43
CA PHE A 4 18.29 -2.94 -13.14
C PHE A 4 17.58 -1.64 -12.70
N ASN A 5 18.12 -0.46 -13.05
CA ASN A 5 17.51 0.82 -12.68
C ASN A 5 16.19 1.07 -13.39
N ASN A 6 16.04 0.57 -14.63
CA ASN A 6 14.81 0.72 -15.38
C ASN A 6 13.71 -0.25 -14.89
N GLU A 7 14.11 -1.40 -14.33
CA GLU A 7 13.19 -2.44 -13.87
C GLU A 7 12.46 -2.01 -12.60
N ILE A 8 13.17 -1.55 -11.57
CA ILE A 8 12.53 -1.11 -10.32
C ILE A 8 11.62 0.10 -10.52
N LYS A 9 12.05 1.05 -11.37
CA LYS A 9 11.24 2.20 -11.76
C LYS A 9 9.94 1.77 -12.42
N LEU A 10 10.02 0.86 -13.40
CA LEU A 10 8.84 0.39 -14.13
C LEU A 10 7.87 -0.32 -13.18
N ILE A 11 8.36 -1.14 -12.26
CA ILE A 11 7.52 -1.82 -11.27
C ILE A 11 6.80 -0.80 -10.38
N LEU A 12 7.52 0.20 -9.85
CA LEU A 12 6.92 1.27 -9.04
C LEU A 12 5.87 2.10 -9.80
N GLN A 13 6.12 2.38 -11.08
CA GLN A 13 5.13 3.03 -11.96
C GLN A 13 3.88 2.17 -12.16
N GLN A 14 4.05 0.86 -12.38
CA GLN A 14 2.92 -0.06 -12.49
C GLN A 14 2.11 -0.13 -11.18
N TYR A 15 2.75 -0.11 -10.02
CA TYR A 15 2.04 -0.03 -8.75
C TYR A 15 1.25 1.28 -8.62
N LEU A 16 1.85 2.42 -8.99
CA LEU A 16 1.16 3.71 -8.97
C LEU A 16 -0.11 3.67 -9.83
N GLU A 17 -0.01 3.23 -11.09
CA GLU A 17 -1.15 3.11 -12.01
C GLU A 17 -2.24 2.16 -11.47
N LYS A 18 -1.83 1.03 -10.89
CA LYS A 18 -2.77 0.09 -10.26
C LYS A 18 -3.47 0.72 -9.07
N PHE A 19 -2.76 1.40 -8.19
CA PHE A 19 -3.36 2.06 -7.03
C PHE A 19 -4.36 3.13 -7.44
N GLU A 20 -4.01 3.98 -8.41
CA GLU A 20 -4.91 5.01 -8.94
C GLU A 20 -6.19 4.36 -9.52
N ALA A 21 -6.06 3.34 -10.37
CA ALA A 21 -7.19 2.66 -10.98
C ALA A 21 -8.09 1.94 -9.97
N HIS A 22 -7.51 1.23 -8.99
CA HIS A 22 -8.27 0.54 -7.96
C HIS A 22 -8.94 1.50 -6.99
N TYR A 23 -8.27 2.61 -6.64
CA TYR A 23 -8.84 3.65 -5.80
C TYR A 23 -10.05 4.32 -6.47
N GLU A 24 -9.93 4.68 -7.76
CA GLU A 24 -11.06 5.25 -8.52
C GLU A 24 -12.26 4.30 -8.58
N ARG A 25 -12.02 3.01 -8.82
CA ARG A 25 -13.10 1.99 -8.81
C ARG A 25 -13.74 1.86 -7.44
N LEU A 26 -12.95 1.88 -6.37
CA LEU A 26 -13.47 1.80 -5.01
C LEU A 26 -14.35 2.98 -4.64
N LEU A 27 -14.01 4.19 -5.10
CA LEU A 27 -14.83 5.38 -4.88
C LEU A 27 -16.20 5.30 -5.58
N GLN A 28 -16.28 4.54 -6.68
CA GLN A 28 -17.54 4.32 -7.40
C GLN A 28 -18.35 3.18 -6.76
N ASP A 29 -17.67 2.15 -6.26
CA ASP A 29 -18.31 0.96 -5.72
C ASP A 29 -17.46 0.27 -4.65
N ASN A 30 -18.00 0.18 -3.44
CA ASN A 30 -17.35 -0.44 -2.29
C ASN A 30 -17.12 -1.96 -2.47
N GLN A 31 -17.71 -2.62 -3.47
CA GLN A 31 -17.46 -4.03 -3.75
C GLN A 31 -16.00 -4.31 -4.14
N TYR A 32 -15.25 -3.30 -4.62
CA TYR A 32 -13.86 -3.45 -5.03
C TYR A 32 -12.84 -3.38 -3.87
N ILE A 33 -13.30 -3.31 -2.62
CA ILE A 33 -12.41 -3.19 -1.46
C ILE A 33 -11.41 -4.35 -1.38
N GLU A 34 -11.85 -5.59 -1.60
CA GLU A 34 -10.99 -6.78 -1.51
C GLU A 34 -9.84 -6.73 -2.54
N ALA A 35 -10.12 -6.19 -3.73
CA ALA A 35 -9.12 -6.04 -4.77
C ALA A 35 -8.08 -4.96 -4.41
N LEU A 36 -8.48 -3.91 -3.71
CA LEU A 36 -7.54 -2.88 -3.23
C LEU A 36 -6.73 -3.39 -2.04
N GLU A 37 -7.34 -4.14 -1.13
CA GLU A 37 -6.63 -4.79 -0.01
C GLU A 37 -5.57 -5.77 -0.51
N THR A 38 -5.91 -6.61 -1.49
CA THR A 38 -4.94 -7.53 -2.13
C THR A 38 -3.77 -6.77 -2.77
N LEU A 39 -4.05 -5.65 -3.44
CA LEU A 39 -2.98 -4.82 -4.02
C LEU A 39 -2.08 -4.18 -2.95
N MET A 40 -2.67 -3.79 -1.80
CA MET A 40 -1.92 -3.26 -0.65
C MET A 40 -1.02 -4.34 -0.02
N ASP A 41 -1.52 -5.57 0.12
CA ASP A 41 -0.75 -6.75 0.54
C ASP A 41 0.44 -7.00 -0.40
N ASP A 42 0.17 -7.13 -1.71
CA ASP A 42 1.19 -7.37 -2.73
C ASP A 42 2.27 -6.28 -2.74
N TYR A 43 1.86 -5.02 -2.57
CA TYR A 43 2.80 -3.89 -2.53
C TYR A 43 3.63 -3.90 -1.25
N SER A 44 3.04 -4.24 -0.10
CA SER A 44 3.76 -4.37 1.17
C SER A 44 4.81 -5.48 1.12
N GLU A 45 4.48 -6.65 0.57
CA GLU A 45 5.46 -7.72 0.36
C GLU A 45 6.59 -7.26 -0.58
N PHE A 46 6.25 -6.56 -1.66
CA PHE A 46 7.21 -6.03 -2.61
C PHE A 46 8.20 -5.04 -1.96
N ILE A 47 7.74 -4.05 -1.19
CA ILE A 47 8.63 -3.04 -0.59
C ILE A 47 9.48 -3.60 0.55
N LEU A 48 9.04 -4.68 1.20
CA LEU A 48 9.80 -5.37 2.25
C LEU A 48 10.81 -6.38 1.69
N ASN A 49 10.78 -6.67 0.40
CA ASN A 49 11.68 -7.62 -0.22
C ASN A 49 13.11 -7.03 -0.34
N PRO A 50 14.13 -7.66 0.27
CA PRO A 50 15.50 -7.13 0.25
C PRO A 50 16.11 -6.99 -1.15
N ILE A 51 15.66 -7.80 -2.12
CA ILE A 51 16.13 -7.73 -3.51
C ILE A 51 15.66 -6.41 -4.13
N TYR A 52 14.39 -6.04 -3.94
CA TYR A 52 13.84 -4.80 -4.48
C TYR A 52 14.36 -3.56 -3.74
N GLU A 53 14.62 -3.67 -2.43
CA GLU A 53 15.30 -2.63 -1.66
C GLU A 53 16.69 -2.31 -2.25
N GLN A 54 17.50 -3.34 -2.55
CA GLN A 54 18.82 -3.15 -3.16
C GLN A 54 18.72 -2.49 -4.55
N GLN A 55 17.77 -2.91 -5.38
CA GLN A 55 17.56 -2.29 -6.69
C GLN A 55 17.10 -0.84 -6.58
N PHE A 56 16.21 -0.55 -5.63
CA PHE A 56 15.75 0.80 -5.34
C PHE A 56 16.91 1.69 -4.88
N ASN A 57 17.80 1.19 -4.01
CA ASN A 57 18.99 1.91 -3.56
C ASN A 57 20.02 2.13 -4.68
N ALA A 58 20.07 1.25 -5.68
CA ALA A 58 20.92 1.40 -6.86
C ALA A 58 20.39 2.42 -7.89
N TRP A 59 19.10 2.77 -7.83
CA TRP A 59 18.49 3.77 -8.72
C TRP A 59 19.00 5.18 -8.41
N ARG A 60 19.72 5.76 -9.39
CA ARG A 60 20.48 7.02 -9.23
C ARG A 60 19.74 8.31 -9.59
N ASP A 61 18.61 8.23 -10.28
CA ASP A 61 17.84 9.43 -10.63
C ASP A 61 17.06 9.89 -9.41
N VAL A 62 17.68 10.76 -8.60
CA VAL A 62 17.15 11.16 -7.29
C VAL A 62 15.85 11.97 -7.42
N GLU A 63 15.74 12.80 -8.45
CA GLU A 63 14.56 13.65 -8.64
C GLU A 63 13.36 12.81 -9.07
N GLU A 64 13.53 11.96 -10.09
CA GLU A 64 12.47 11.07 -10.55
C GLU A 64 12.05 10.07 -9.47
N LYS A 65 13.04 9.52 -8.75
CA LYS A 65 12.81 8.63 -7.60
C LYS A 65 12.00 9.32 -6.51
N ALA A 66 12.36 10.54 -6.12
CA ALA A 66 11.64 11.29 -5.10
C ALA A 66 10.22 11.63 -5.54
N GLN A 67 10.01 12.01 -6.80
CA GLN A 67 8.68 12.30 -7.33
C GLN A 67 7.78 11.05 -7.31
N LEU A 68 8.29 9.91 -7.80
CA LEU A 68 7.53 8.67 -7.86
C LEU A 68 7.14 8.16 -6.47
N ILE A 69 8.08 8.22 -5.51
CA ILE A 69 7.81 7.85 -4.12
C ILE A 69 6.76 8.76 -3.49
N LYS A 70 6.82 10.07 -3.75
CA LYS A 70 5.83 11.01 -3.22
C LYS A 70 4.43 10.70 -3.77
N SER A 71 4.31 10.36 -5.05
CA SER A 71 3.04 9.95 -5.66
C SER A 71 2.51 8.65 -5.06
N LEU A 72 3.37 7.64 -4.91
CA LEU A 72 3.01 6.37 -4.28
C LEU A 72 2.55 6.57 -2.83
N GLN A 73 3.32 7.28 -2.01
CA GLN A 73 2.94 7.61 -0.63
C GLN A 73 1.58 8.31 -0.54
N TYR A 74 1.32 9.24 -1.45
CA TYR A 74 0.05 9.95 -1.49
C TYR A 74 -1.11 9.01 -1.80
N ILE A 75 -1.04 8.23 -2.90
CA ILE A 75 -2.15 7.37 -3.30
C ILE A 75 -2.36 6.21 -2.32
N THR A 76 -1.30 5.59 -1.80
CA THR A 76 -1.44 4.49 -0.82
C THR A 76 -2.06 4.98 0.48
N ALA A 77 -1.73 6.20 0.93
CA ALA A 77 -2.38 6.79 2.10
C ALA A 77 -3.89 7.03 1.88
N GLN A 78 -4.30 7.44 0.66
CA GLN A 78 -5.72 7.55 0.33
C GLN A 78 -6.40 6.18 0.30
N CYS A 79 -5.73 5.16 -0.24
CA CYS A 79 -6.24 3.79 -0.28
C CYS A 79 -6.50 3.24 1.12
N VAL A 80 -5.50 3.30 2.01
CA VAL A 80 -5.61 2.86 3.41
C VAL A 80 -6.79 3.57 4.08
N LYS A 81 -6.85 4.91 3.99
CA LYS A 81 -7.93 5.69 4.59
C LYS A 81 -9.31 5.24 4.12
N GLN A 82 -9.48 4.98 2.81
CA GLN A 82 -10.77 4.60 2.26
C GLN A 82 -11.16 3.17 2.66
N VAL A 83 -10.21 2.23 2.65
CA VAL A 83 -10.40 0.87 3.13
C VAL A 83 -10.87 0.88 4.59
N GLU A 84 -10.21 1.67 5.44
CA GLU A 84 -10.57 1.80 6.86
C GLU A 84 -11.95 2.40 7.09
N VAL A 85 -12.34 3.40 6.28
CA VAL A 85 -13.71 3.97 6.34
C VAL A 85 -14.77 2.91 6.00
N ILE A 86 -14.52 2.08 4.99
CA ILE A 86 -15.46 1.03 4.60
C ILE A 86 -15.51 -0.06 5.66
N ARG A 87 -14.37 -0.46 6.23
CA ARG A 87 -14.29 -1.43 7.33
C ARG A 87 -15.04 -0.97 8.56
N ALA A 88 -14.81 0.26 9.00
CA ALA A 88 -15.54 0.86 10.12
C ALA A 88 -17.05 0.85 9.87
N ARG A 89 -17.50 1.14 8.64
CA ARG A 89 -18.91 1.08 8.27
C ARG A 89 -19.46 -0.36 8.31
N ARG A 90 -18.73 -1.33 7.74
CA ARG A 90 -19.11 -2.75 7.78
C ARG A 90 -19.25 -3.27 9.21
N LEU A 91 -18.36 -2.87 10.10
CA LEU A 91 -18.41 -3.22 11.52
C LEU A 91 -19.66 -2.64 12.21
N LEU A 92 -20.02 -1.38 11.93
CA LEU A 92 -21.26 -0.78 12.43
C LEU A 92 -22.51 -1.50 11.89
N ASP A 93 -22.45 -2.02 10.66
CA ASP A 93 -23.52 -2.78 10.02
C ASP A 93 -23.54 -4.26 10.44
N GLY A 94 -22.65 -4.69 11.35
CA GLY A 94 -22.57 -6.06 11.87
C GLY A 94 -21.94 -7.08 10.91
N GLN A 95 -21.21 -6.62 9.90
CA GLN A 95 -20.46 -7.47 8.96
C GLN A 95 -19.03 -7.69 9.46
N ALA A 96 -18.55 -8.95 9.41
CA ALA A 96 -17.16 -9.27 9.77
C ALA A 96 -16.20 -8.73 8.70
N SER A 97 -15.14 -8.03 9.12
CA SER A 97 -14.00 -7.67 8.27
C SER A 97 -13.17 -8.91 7.94
N THR A 98 -12.79 -9.07 6.67
CA THR A 98 -11.86 -10.12 6.24
C THR A 98 -10.67 -9.44 5.58
N THR A 99 -9.45 -9.76 6.07
CA THR A 99 -8.16 -9.91 5.33
C THR A 99 -6.95 -9.63 6.24
N GLY A 100 -5.84 -10.35 5.99
CA GLY A 100 -4.64 -10.44 6.82
C GLY A 100 -3.62 -9.29 6.70
N TYR A 101 -3.77 -8.35 5.76
CA TYR A 101 -2.97 -7.10 5.72
C TYR A 101 -2.96 -6.37 7.07
N PHE A 102 -4.11 -6.40 7.73
CA PHE A 102 -4.33 -5.69 8.97
C PHE A 102 -3.85 -6.43 10.19
N ASP A 103 -3.56 -7.73 10.09
CA ASP A 103 -2.83 -8.40 11.17
C ASP A 103 -1.44 -7.76 11.34
N ASN A 104 -0.78 -7.35 10.25
CA ASN A 104 0.52 -6.68 10.31
C ASN A 104 0.43 -5.24 10.83
N ILE A 105 -0.60 -4.48 10.44
CA ILE A 105 -0.80 -3.10 10.93
C ILE A 105 -1.27 -3.10 12.39
N GLU A 106 -2.22 -3.96 12.75
CA GLU A 106 -2.67 -4.14 14.13
C GLU A 106 -1.53 -4.63 15.01
N HIS A 107 -0.72 -5.58 14.53
CA HIS A 107 0.46 -6.02 15.28
C HIS A 107 1.48 -4.89 15.48
N CYS A 108 1.78 -4.09 14.45
CA CYS A 108 2.66 -2.93 14.60
C CYS A 108 2.06 -1.86 15.54
N ILE A 109 0.74 -1.62 15.49
CA ILE A 109 0.05 -0.68 16.39
C ILE A 109 0.05 -1.22 17.83
N ASP A 110 -0.17 -2.51 18.05
CA ASP A 110 -0.12 -3.14 19.38
C ASP A 110 1.31 -3.16 19.95
N GLU A 111 2.33 -3.36 19.12
CA GLU A 111 3.72 -3.27 19.56
C GLU A 111 4.10 -1.83 19.96
N GLU A 112 3.64 -0.82 19.22
CA GLU A 112 3.97 0.58 19.51
C GLU A 112 3.07 1.22 20.59
N PHE A 113 1.80 0.83 20.69
CA PHE A 113 0.79 1.50 21.53
C PHE A 113 0.08 0.57 22.52
N GLY A 114 0.14 -0.76 22.38
CA GLY A 114 -0.44 -1.72 23.32
C GLY A 114 0.28 -1.76 24.68
N GLN A 115 1.47 -1.18 24.77
CA GLN A 115 2.19 -0.95 26.04
C GLN A 115 1.82 0.39 26.71
N CYS A 116 0.96 1.19 26.08
CA CYS A 116 0.50 2.45 26.66
C CYS A 116 -0.63 2.19 27.64
N SER A 117 -0.29 1.69 28.83
CA SER A 117 -1.18 1.71 29.98
C SER A 117 -1.24 3.15 30.52
N ILE A 118 -2.38 3.81 30.32
CA ILE A 118 -2.80 4.99 31.10
C ILE A 118 -3.52 4.50 32.37
#